data_AF-A0A0D2N6N0-F1
#
_entry.id   AF-A0A0D2N6N0-F1
#
_cell.length_a   1.000
_cell.length_b   1.000
_cell.length_c   1.000
_cell.angle_alpha   90.00
_cell.angle_beta   90.00
_cell.angle_gamma   90.00
#
_symmetry.space_group_name_H-M   'P 1'
#
loop_
_entity.id
_entity.type
_entity.pdbx_description
1 polymer ?
#
loop_
_entity_poly.entity_id
_entity_poly.type
_entity_poly.pdbx_seq_one_letter_code
_entity_poly.pdbx_strand_id
1 'polypeptide(L)'
;MSDEIQKADQIAFHFYTKLFYAVHDARATEGPRPQAKVDKWFNLDTPDCDLFTREAREPFRSISLASPTGPPPLEIEVLLAIPELASDQVLVYAPPDAPRVKVDPARGFILLETWTLSLQLYRGGRAAPDAGVDVALPTIYKHGIVLFRSLYSLLRVLPAWK
;
A
#
# COMPACT_ATOMS: atom_id res chain seq x y z
N MET A 1 15.47 -26.06 -0.77
CA MET A 1 14.35 -25.76 0.15
C MET A 1 14.58 -24.49 0.95
N SER A 2 15.66 -24.34 1.73
CA SER A 2 15.92 -23.08 2.47
C SER A 2 16.01 -21.83 1.57
N ASP A 3 16.77 -21.90 0.48
CA ASP A 3 16.98 -20.75 -0.43
C ASP A 3 15.71 -20.30 -1.15
N GLU A 4 14.84 -21.24 -1.48
CA GLU A 4 13.58 -20.96 -2.18
C GLU A 4 12.58 -20.29 -1.24
N ILE A 5 12.51 -20.76 0.02
CA ILE A 5 11.72 -20.12 1.07
C ILE A 5 12.22 -18.69 1.32
N GLN A 6 13.54 -18.48 1.42
CA GLN A 6 14.11 -17.15 1.60
C GLN A 6 13.80 -16.20 0.44
N LYS A 7 13.82 -16.70 -0.80
CA LYS A 7 13.42 -15.92 -1.98
C LYS A 7 11.93 -15.60 -1.98
N ALA A 8 11.08 -16.54 -1.57
CA ALA A 8 9.65 -16.32 -1.43
C ALA A 8 9.36 -15.25 -0.37
N ASP A 9 10.02 -15.35 0.79
CA ASP A 9 9.93 -14.36 1.87
C ASP A 9 10.36 -12.96 1.38
N GLN A 10 11.47 -12.87 0.66
CA GLN A 10 11.96 -11.62 0.09
C GLN A 10 10.97 -11.02 -0.91
N ILE A 11 10.46 -11.82 -1.85
CA ILE A 11 9.49 -11.36 -2.85
C ILE A 11 8.23 -10.84 -2.14
N ALA A 12 7.67 -11.63 -1.21
CA ALA A 12 6.47 -11.26 -0.46
C ALA A 12 6.67 -9.97 0.35
N PHE A 13 7.79 -9.85 1.07
CA PHE A 13 8.15 -8.63 1.78
C PHE A 13 8.18 -7.40 0.86
N HIS A 14 8.68 -7.57 -0.37
CA HIS A 14 8.70 -6.49 -1.34
C HIS A 14 7.31 -6.14 -1.89
N PHE A 15 6.32 -7.04 -1.91
CA PHE A 15 4.94 -6.64 -2.21
C PHE A 15 4.40 -5.63 -1.18
N TYR A 16 4.63 -5.88 0.11
CA TYR A 16 4.19 -4.98 1.18
C TYR A 16 4.87 -3.62 1.12
N THR A 17 6.20 -3.62 1.03
CA THR A 17 6.96 -2.35 0.96
C THR A 17 6.67 -1.58 -0.31
N LYS A 18 6.55 -2.26 -1.47
CA LYS A 18 6.26 -1.59 -2.73
C LYS A 18 4.87 -0.96 -2.77
N LEU A 19 3.86 -1.63 -2.21
CA LEU A 19 2.52 -1.03 -2.07
C LEU A 19 2.59 0.26 -1.26
N PHE A 20 3.24 0.21 -0.08
CA PHE A 20 3.39 1.40 0.76
C PHE A 20 4.08 2.54 0.02
N TYR A 21 5.22 2.28 -0.61
CA TYR A 21 5.97 3.33 -1.33
C TYR A 21 5.21 3.89 -2.53
N ALA A 22 4.49 3.05 -3.27
CA ALA A 22 3.68 3.51 -4.41
C ALA A 22 2.52 4.40 -3.95
N VAL A 23 1.79 4.00 -2.89
CA VAL A 23 0.70 4.81 -2.33
C VAL A 23 1.24 6.12 -1.76
N HIS A 24 2.31 6.05 -0.97
CA HIS A 24 2.95 7.24 -0.40
C HIS A 24 3.43 8.21 -1.49
N ASP A 25 4.20 7.74 -2.47
CA ASP A 25 4.68 8.56 -3.59
C ASP A 25 3.52 9.22 -4.35
N ALA A 26 2.39 8.52 -4.49
CA ALA A 26 1.21 9.05 -5.16
C ALA A 26 0.35 9.99 -4.30
N ARG A 27 0.61 10.16 -3.00
CA ARG A 27 -0.22 10.97 -2.10
C ARG A 27 0.58 12.00 -1.31
N ALA A 28 1.90 11.90 -1.30
CA ALA A 28 2.77 12.85 -0.64
C ALA A 28 2.57 14.25 -1.24
N THR A 29 2.23 15.20 -0.38
CA THR A 29 2.12 16.63 -0.73
C THR A 29 3.46 17.36 -0.60
N GLU A 30 4.47 16.71 -0.01
CA GLU A 30 5.83 17.21 0.12
C GLU A 30 6.59 17.08 -1.21
N GLY A 31 7.47 18.03 -1.50
CA GLY A 31 8.31 17.98 -2.70
C GLY A 31 9.27 16.77 -2.68
N PRO A 32 9.88 16.44 -3.84
CA PRO A 32 10.81 15.32 -3.93
C PRO A 32 11.97 15.46 -2.94
N ARG A 33 12.22 14.42 -2.14
CA ARG A 33 13.36 14.39 -1.21
C ARG A 33 14.65 14.10 -2.00
N PRO A 34 15.64 14.99 -2.05
CA PRO A 34 16.81 14.85 -2.92
C PRO A 34 17.70 13.63 -2.64
N GLN A 35 17.60 13.04 -1.45
CA GLN A 35 18.43 11.92 -1.01
C GLN A 35 17.61 10.67 -0.65
N ALA A 36 16.32 10.63 -1.00
CA ALA A 36 15.50 9.44 -0.76
C ALA A 36 16.11 8.25 -1.52
N LYS A 37 16.26 7.12 -0.84
CA LYS A 37 16.76 5.92 -1.50
C LYS A 37 15.65 5.39 -2.40
N VAL A 38 16.00 4.93 -3.59
CA VAL A 38 15.02 4.48 -4.57
C VAL A 38 14.85 2.96 -4.46
N ASP A 39 13.61 2.51 -4.25
CA ASP A 39 13.24 1.10 -4.41
C ASP A 39 12.95 0.82 -5.89
N LYS A 40 13.62 -0.21 -6.43
CA LYS A 40 13.52 -0.63 -7.84
C LYS A 40 12.86 -1.98 -8.04
N TRP A 41 12.20 -2.51 -7.00
CA TRP A 41 11.54 -3.80 -7.09
C TRP A 41 10.37 -3.75 -8.08
N PHE A 42 10.14 -4.88 -8.75
CA PHE A 42 9.09 -5.05 -9.75
C PHE A 42 9.22 -4.09 -10.96
N ASN A 43 10.44 -3.69 -11.30
CA ASN A 43 10.76 -2.82 -12.44
C ASN A 43 9.94 -1.52 -12.47
N LEU A 44 9.80 -0.92 -11.28
CA LEU A 44 9.19 0.39 -11.06
C LEU A 44 10.08 1.12 -10.07
N ASP A 45 10.46 2.37 -10.35
CA ASP A 45 11.23 3.18 -9.42
C ASP A 45 10.25 3.94 -8.50
N THR A 46 10.38 3.77 -7.19
CA THR A 46 9.59 4.52 -6.20
C THR A 46 10.53 5.03 -5.11
N PRO A 47 10.46 6.32 -4.74
CA PRO A 47 11.19 6.83 -3.57
C PRO A 47 10.79 6.05 -2.33
N ASP A 48 11.78 5.65 -1.53
CA ASP A 48 11.50 5.06 -0.23
C ASP A 48 10.96 6.11 0.74
N CYS A 49 10.39 5.61 1.84
CA CYS A 49 9.89 6.45 2.89
C CYS A 49 10.08 5.84 4.28
N ASP A 50 10.65 6.65 5.17
CA ASP A 50 10.90 6.31 6.57
C ASP A 50 9.61 6.21 7.40
N LEU A 51 8.48 6.70 6.89
CA LEU A 51 7.16 6.52 7.52
C LEU A 51 6.78 5.04 7.62
N PHE A 52 7.29 4.18 6.74
CA PHE A 52 7.17 2.74 6.94
C PHE A 52 8.29 2.26 7.87
N THR A 53 8.05 2.41 9.17
CA THR A 53 9.04 2.13 10.21
C THR A 53 9.54 0.68 10.16
N ARG A 54 10.66 0.41 10.82
CA ARG A 54 11.19 -0.95 10.92
C ARG A 54 10.19 -1.87 11.62
N GLU A 55 9.57 -1.37 12.69
CA GLU A 55 8.62 -2.09 13.53
C GLU A 55 7.35 -2.43 12.74
N ALA A 56 6.85 -1.50 11.93
CA ALA A 56 5.70 -1.74 11.07
C ALA A 56 5.98 -2.75 9.95
N ARG A 57 7.25 -2.88 9.51
CA ARG A 57 7.68 -3.84 8.48
C ARG A 57 7.95 -5.24 9.02
N GLU A 58 8.26 -5.37 10.30
CA GLU A 58 8.70 -6.63 10.93
C GLU A 58 7.72 -7.80 10.70
N PRO A 59 6.39 -7.63 10.83
CA PRO A 59 5.44 -8.73 10.62
C PRO A 59 5.46 -9.33 9.21
N PHE A 60 6.00 -8.60 8.23
CA PHE A 60 6.00 -8.96 6.81
C PHE A 60 7.32 -9.53 6.32
N ARG A 61 8.38 -9.54 7.15
CA ARG A 61 9.73 -9.92 6.73
C ARG A 61 9.86 -11.38 6.32
N SER A 62 9.19 -12.27 7.05
CA SER A 62 9.34 -13.72 6.90
C SER A 62 7.97 -14.37 6.95
N ILE A 63 7.25 -14.36 5.84
CA ILE A 63 5.90 -14.93 5.74
C ILE A 63 5.91 -16.45 5.99
N SER A 64 7.04 -17.10 5.76
CA SER A 64 7.26 -18.52 6.04
C SER A 64 7.15 -18.87 7.53
N LEU A 65 7.46 -17.91 8.40
CA LEU A 65 7.42 -18.01 9.87
C LEU A 65 6.14 -17.42 10.47
N ALA A 66 5.24 -16.89 9.65
CA ALA A 66 3.98 -16.32 10.12
C ALA A 66 3.09 -17.39 10.78
N SER A 67 2.13 -16.93 11.58
CA SER A 67 1.13 -17.79 12.18
C SER A 67 0.32 -18.55 11.11
N PRO A 68 -0.44 -19.61 11.47
CA PRO A 68 -1.25 -20.36 10.51
C PRO A 68 -2.24 -19.50 9.71
N THR A 69 -2.67 -18.37 10.27
CA THR A 69 -3.55 -17.40 9.61
C THR A 69 -2.83 -16.46 8.64
N GLY A 70 -1.50 -16.52 8.57
CA GLY A 70 -0.67 -15.59 7.81
C GLY A 70 -0.28 -14.34 8.60
N PRO A 71 0.56 -13.47 8.00
CA PRO A 71 0.85 -12.15 8.57
C PRO A 71 -0.44 -11.32 8.67
N PRO A 72 -0.50 -10.33 9.58
CA PRO A 72 -1.63 -9.40 9.63
C PRO A 72 -1.80 -8.69 8.27
N PRO A 73 -3.00 -8.23 7.88
CA PRO A 73 -3.14 -7.37 6.71
C PRO A 73 -2.35 -6.07 6.88
N LEU A 74 -1.72 -5.60 5.80
CA LEU A 74 -1.20 -4.24 5.74
C LEU A 74 -2.34 -3.31 5.34
N GLU A 75 -2.70 -2.39 6.24
CA GLU A 75 -3.67 -1.34 6.00
C GLU A 75 -2.96 0.01 5.90
N ILE A 76 -3.24 0.74 4.83
CA ILE A 76 -2.72 2.09 4.57
C ILE A 76 -3.91 3.01 4.43
N GLU A 77 -4.02 3.99 5.33
CA GLU A 77 -5.04 5.02 5.27
C GLU A 77 -4.45 6.31 4.71
N VAL A 78 -5.11 6.87 3.70
CA VAL A 78 -4.79 8.18 3.14
C VAL A 78 -5.75 9.18 3.75
N LEU A 79 -5.20 10.10 4.54
CA LEU A 79 -5.96 11.08 5.30
C LEU A 79 -5.72 12.49 4.74
N LEU A 80 -6.78 13.27 4.57
CA LEU A 80 -6.69 14.71 4.41
C LEU A 80 -6.56 15.34 5.80
N ALA A 81 -5.38 15.91 6.09
CA ALA A 81 -5.15 16.67 7.31
C ALA A 81 -5.73 18.08 7.17
N ILE A 82 -6.65 18.43 8.06
CA ILE A 82 -7.26 19.76 8.15
C ILE A 82 -6.48 20.56 9.19
N PRO A 83 -5.86 21.69 8.80
CA PRO A 83 -5.22 22.56 9.78
C PRO A 83 -6.27 23.14 10.74
N GLU A 84 -5.80 23.73 11.84
CA GLU A 84 -6.69 24.49 12.71
C GLU A 84 -7.29 25.67 11.93
N LEU A 85 -8.62 25.67 11.82
CA LEU A 85 -9.34 26.69 11.08
C LEU A 85 -9.63 27.88 12.00
N ALA A 86 -9.35 29.09 11.51
CA ALA A 86 -9.75 30.30 12.20
C ALA A 86 -11.29 30.40 12.28
N SER A 87 -11.81 31.23 13.19
CA SER A 87 -13.27 31.37 13.42
C SER A 87 -14.08 31.82 12.20
N ASP A 88 -13.42 32.39 11.19
CA ASP A 88 -13.97 32.84 9.92
C ASP A 88 -13.74 31.85 8.76
N GLN A 89 -13.09 30.71 9.02
CA GLN A 89 -12.81 29.67 8.04
C GLN A 89 -13.70 28.45 8.25
N VAL A 90 -14.07 27.81 7.16
CA VAL A 90 -14.90 26.60 7.18
C VAL A 90 -14.48 25.65 6.07
N LEU A 91 -14.41 24.36 6.40
CA LEU A 91 -14.19 23.32 5.42
C LEU A 91 -15.49 23.05 4.65
N VAL A 92 -15.38 23.01 3.32
CA VAL A 92 -16.52 22.84 2.43
C VAL A 92 -16.17 21.83 1.36
N TYR A 93 -17.04 20.84 1.16
CA TYR A 93 -17.02 19.98 -0.01
C TYR A 93 -17.75 20.69 -1.17
N ALA A 94 -17.05 20.88 -2.28
CA ALA A 94 -17.54 21.57 -3.46
C ALA A 94 -17.62 20.59 -4.66
N PRO A 95 -18.71 19.81 -4.79
CA PRO A 95 -18.91 18.94 -5.95
C PRO A 95 -19.12 19.77 -7.24
N PRO A 96 -18.78 19.23 -8.43
CA PRO A 96 -18.90 19.97 -9.69
C PRO A 96 -20.32 20.42 -10.03
N ASP A 97 -21.32 19.56 -9.76
CA ASP A 97 -22.71 19.71 -10.21
C ASP A 97 -23.72 19.81 -9.06
N ALA A 98 -23.27 20.13 -7.85
CA ALA A 98 -24.13 20.18 -6.67
C ALA A 98 -23.76 21.34 -5.73
N PRO A 99 -24.68 21.78 -4.87
CA PRO A 99 -24.40 22.83 -3.92
C PRO A 99 -23.28 22.43 -2.96
N ARG A 100 -22.52 23.44 -2.53
CA ARG A 100 -21.47 23.30 -1.53
C ARG A 100 -22.04 22.81 -0.20
N VAL A 101 -21.37 21.83 0.41
CA VAL A 101 -21.76 21.25 1.70
C VAL A 101 -20.67 21.54 2.73
N LYS A 102 -21.06 22.14 3.86
CA LYS A 102 -20.15 22.34 4.99
C LYS A 102 -19.77 20.98 5.58
N VAL A 103 -18.48 20.77 5.81
CA VAL A 103 -17.94 19.57 6.44
C VAL A 103 -17.40 19.95 7.81
N ASP A 104 -17.79 19.20 8.83
CA ASP A 104 -17.23 19.32 10.17
C ASP A 104 -16.18 18.23 10.39
N PRO A 105 -14.87 18.56 10.35
CA PRO A 105 -13.83 17.58 10.57
C PRO A 105 -13.68 17.30 12.07
N ALA A 106 -14.51 16.40 12.60
CA ALA A 106 -14.59 16.06 14.03
C ALA A 106 -13.24 15.76 14.72
N ARG A 107 -12.19 15.39 13.97
CA ARG A 107 -10.85 15.06 14.49
C ARG A 107 -9.70 15.72 13.72
N GLY A 108 -9.98 16.72 12.88
CA GLY A 108 -8.96 17.35 12.03
C GLY A 108 -8.44 16.48 10.89
N PHE A 109 -8.99 15.27 10.69
CA PHE A 109 -8.63 14.39 9.58
C PHE A 109 -9.90 13.88 8.88
N ILE A 110 -9.80 13.69 7.56
CA ILE A 110 -10.82 13.05 6.75
C ILE A 110 -10.19 11.88 6.01
N LEU A 111 -10.75 10.68 6.19
CA LEU A 111 -10.32 9.50 5.44
C LEU A 111 -10.71 9.64 3.96
N LEU A 112 -9.72 9.56 3.08
CA LEU A 112 -9.92 9.60 1.63
C LEU A 112 -9.88 8.20 1.02
N GLU A 113 -8.92 7.37 1.43
CA GLU A 113 -8.71 6.04 0.87
C GLU A 113 -8.23 5.06 1.96
N THR A 114 -8.64 3.80 1.84
CA THR A 114 -8.09 2.68 2.60
C THR A 114 -7.57 1.64 1.60
N TRP A 115 -6.28 1.31 1.70
CA TRP A 115 -5.63 0.28 0.90
C TRP A 115 -5.27 -0.90 1.80
N THR A 116 -5.75 -2.08 1.45
CA THR A 116 -5.49 -3.29 2.23
C THR A 116 -4.78 -4.34 1.38
N LEU A 117 -3.64 -4.84 1.87
CA LEU A 117 -2.94 -5.99 1.31
C LEU A 117 -2.95 -7.13 2.33
N SER A 118 -3.62 -8.22 1.97
CA SER A 118 -3.67 -9.44 2.77
C SER A 118 -3.02 -10.60 2.02
N LEU A 119 -2.25 -11.40 2.75
CA LEU A 119 -1.71 -12.65 2.24
C LEU A 119 -2.51 -13.80 2.86
N GLN A 120 -3.17 -14.58 2.02
CA GLN A 120 -3.90 -15.76 2.45
C GLN A 120 -2.99 -16.99 2.34
N LEU A 121 -2.58 -17.54 3.49
CA LEU A 121 -1.85 -18.80 3.54
C LEU A 121 -2.83 -19.97 3.52
N TYR A 122 -2.87 -20.73 2.43
CA TYR A 122 -3.65 -21.95 2.33
C TYR A 122 -2.89 -23.13 2.98
N ARG A 123 -2.70 -23.08 4.30
CA ARG A 123 -2.13 -24.21 5.06
C ARG A 123 -3.25 -24.96 5.79
N GLY A 124 -3.99 -25.79 5.04
CA GLY A 124 -4.89 -26.80 5.59
C GLY A 124 -6.36 -26.72 5.15
N GLY A 125 -6.79 -27.72 4.37
CA GLY A 125 -8.14 -28.30 4.49
C GLY A 125 -9.19 -27.98 3.42
N ARG A 126 -9.13 -26.85 2.70
CA ARG A 126 -10.02 -26.61 1.55
C ARG A 126 -9.23 -25.93 0.44
N ALA A 127 -8.63 -26.74 -0.41
CA ALA A 127 -8.14 -26.26 -1.69
C ALA A 127 -9.32 -25.67 -2.46
N ALA A 128 -9.25 -24.39 -2.82
CA ALA A 128 -9.91 -23.96 -4.05
C ALA A 128 -9.38 -24.85 -5.19
N PRO A 129 -10.18 -25.24 -6.18
CA PRO A 129 -9.76 -26.19 -7.22
C PRO A 129 -8.49 -25.76 -7.98
N ASP A 130 -8.08 -24.49 -7.92
CA ASP A 130 -6.85 -23.93 -8.50
C ASP A 130 -5.65 -23.79 -7.52
N ALA A 131 -5.79 -24.13 -6.24
CA ALA A 131 -4.72 -23.98 -5.23
C ALA A 131 -3.54 -24.96 -5.41
N GLY A 132 -3.58 -25.79 -6.45
CA GLY A 132 -2.59 -26.85 -6.74
C GLY A 132 -1.53 -26.49 -7.78
N VAL A 133 -1.57 -25.28 -8.37
CA VAL A 133 -0.49 -24.87 -9.29
C VAL A 133 0.62 -24.24 -8.47
N ASP A 134 1.72 -24.97 -8.29
CA ASP A 134 2.96 -24.44 -7.77
C ASP A 134 3.52 -23.41 -8.77
N VAL A 135 3.18 -22.14 -8.56
CA VAL A 135 3.64 -21.06 -9.45
C VAL A 135 5.08 -20.73 -9.09
N ALA A 136 5.99 -20.99 -10.03
CA ALA A 136 7.41 -20.69 -9.83
C ALA A 136 7.63 -19.21 -9.45
N LEU A 137 8.53 -18.96 -8.49
CA LEU A 137 8.85 -17.61 -7.98
C LEU A 137 9.16 -16.56 -9.07
N PRO A 138 9.88 -16.87 -10.17
CA PRO A 138 10.09 -15.90 -11.25
C PRO A 138 8.80 -15.45 -11.93
N THR A 139 7.80 -16.34 -12.00
CA THR A 139 6.48 -16.03 -12.55
C THR A 139 5.69 -15.13 -11.59
N ILE A 140 5.74 -15.42 -10.28
CA ILE A 140 5.14 -14.54 -9.25
C ILE A 140 5.75 -13.13 -9.32
N TYR A 141 7.07 -13.01 -9.46
CA TYR A 141 7.74 -11.73 -9.63
C TYR A 141 7.24 -10.97 -10.87
N LYS A 142 7.10 -11.66 -12.01
CA LYS A 142 6.56 -11.07 -13.25
C LYS A 142 5.12 -10.60 -13.07
N HIS A 143 4.28 -11.34 -12.34
CA HIS A 143 2.93 -10.87 -12.00
C HIS A 143 2.97 -9.62 -11.13
N GLY A 144 3.91 -9.55 -10.17
CA GLY A 144 4.16 -8.33 -9.39
C GLY A 144 4.49 -7.12 -10.27
N ILE A 145 5.30 -7.27 -11.33
CA ILE A 145 5.59 -6.18 -12.28
C ILE A 145 4.31 -5.62 -12.89
N VAL A 146 3.43 -6.48 -13.39
CA VAL A 146 2.18 -6.04 -14.04
C VAL A 146 1.23 -5.41 -13.02
N LEU A 147 1.13 -6.00 -11.82
CA LEU A 147 0.33 -5.47 -10.72
C LEU A 147 0.75 -4.05 -10.34
N PHE A 148 2.05 -3.83 -10.06
CA PHE A 148 2.52 -2.53 -9.60
C PHE A 148 2.48 -1.45 -10.68
N ARG A 149 2.61 -1.81 -11.97
CA ARG A 149 2.34 -0.87 -13.07
C ARG A 149 0.88 -0.48 -13.15
N SER A 150 -0.02 -1.45 -12.98
CA SER A 150 -1.46 -1.20 -12.96
C SER A 150 -1.85 -0.32 -11.77
N LEU A 151 -1.30 -0.61 -10.58
CA LEU A 151 -1.48 0.18 -9.38
C LEU A 151 -0.95 1.62 -9.56
N TYR A 152 0.25 1.78 -10.12
CA TYR A 152 0.83 3.09 -10.39
C TYR A 152 -0.06 3.97 -11.27
N SER A 153 -0.67 3.37 -12.30
CA SER A 153 -1.65 4.04 -13.16
C SER A 153 -2.96 4.34 -12.42
N LEU A 154 -3.49 3.37 -11.67
CA LEU A 154 -4.72 3.53 -10.89
C LEU A 154 -4.60 4.69 -9.89
N LEU A 155 -3.49 4.77 -9.16
CA LEU A 155 -3.24 5.81 -8.17
C LEU A 155 -3.30 7.23 -8.74
N ARG A 156 -3.10 7.40 -10.06
CA ARG A 156 -3.10 8.70 -10.76
C ARG A 156 -4.44 9.07 -11.41
N VAL A 157 -5.42 8.18 -11.35
CA VAL A 157 -6.78 8.45 -11.84
C VAL A 157 -7.81 8.52 -10.72
N LEU A 158 -7.46 8.07 -9.52
CA LEU A 158 -8.31 8.17 -8.35
C LEU A 158 -8.47 9.63 -7.87
N PRO A 159 -9.60 9.96 -7.22
CA PRO A 159 -9.91 11.34 -6.84
C PRO A 159 -8.85 12.01 -5.95
N ALA A 160 -8.21 11.25 -5.05
CA ALA A 160 -7.21 11.80 -4.12
C ALA A 160 -5.85 12.13 -4.78
N TRP A 161 -5.70 11.93 -6.10
CA TRP A 161 -4.52 12.37 -6.85
C TRP A 161 -4.56 13.86 -7.23
N LYS A 162 -5.76 14.43 -7.41
CA LYS A 162 -5.95 15.78 -7.94
C LYS A 162 -5.98 16.85 -6.86
#